data_AF-A0A318PP77-F1
#
_entry.id   AF-A0A318PP77-F1
#
_cell.length_a   1.000
_cell.length_b   1.000
_cell.length_c   1.000
_cell.angle_alpha   90.00
_cell.angle_beta   90.00
_cell.angle_gamma   90.00
#
_symmetry.space_group_name_H-M   'P 1'
#
loop_
_entity.id
_entity.type
_entity.pdbx_description
1 polymer ?
#
loop_
_entity_poly.entity_id
_entity_poly.type
_entity_poly.pdbx_seq_one_letter_code
_entity_poly.pdbx_strand_id
1 'polypeptide(L)'
;MTQPDALRRQPAIRIDVYATLRDLARDASVLTPQEKTFIDAPAQGMAERLSWRVEAARTLAWALSPSSVSLGPAEGALDVDNLVHVRKAIGAGERLSLRPAGEILDLLDMTWWQHWTTRQAGGAACGFSPDIVMERHAALNWLTGFDNMPDTAWDEIDTPT
;
A
#
# COMPACT_ATOMS: atom_id res chain seq x y z
N MET A 1 -27.53 26.33 -8.78
CA MET A 1 -26.06 26.23 -8.80
C MET A 1 -25.54 26.57 -7.42
N THR A 2 -25.54 25.60 -6.50
CA THR A 2 -24.75 25.60 -5.26
C THR A 2 -24.60 24.15 -4.84
N GLN A 3 -23.39 23.60 -4.94
CA GLN A 3 -23.06 22.21 -4.62
C GLN A 3 -22.92 22.08 -3.09
N PRO A 4 -23.51 21.06 -2.45
CA PRO A 4 -23.64 21.04 -1.00
C PRO A 4 -22.38 20.55 -0.27
N ASP A 5 -22.28 21.10 0.94
CA ASP A 5 -21.30 21.00 2.03
C ASP A 5 -21.08 19.55 2.55
N ALA A 6 -20.61 18.64 1.67
CA ALA A 6 -20.41 17.22 2.00
C ALA A 6 -18.97 16.85 2.42
N LEU A 7 -18.01 17.79 2.37
CA LEU A 7 -16.59 17.52 2.69
C LEU A 7 -16.19 17.83 4.15
N ARG A 8 -17.13 18.25 5.01
CA ARG A 8 -16.82 18.71 6.39
C ARG A 8 -16.98 17.67 7.51
N ARG A 9 -17.20 16.38 7.21
CA ARG A 9 -17.33 15.36 8.26
C ARG A 9 -16.64 14.04 7.88
N GLN A 10 -15.32 14.05 7.91
CA GLN A 10 -14.56 12.82 8.19
C GLN A 10 -13.82 13.04 9.50
N PRO A 11 -13.99 12.18 10.52
CA PRO A 11 -13.22 12.29 11.75
C PRO A 11 -11.76 12.04 11.40
N ALA A 12 -10.97 13.10 11.47
CA ALA A 12 -9.54 13.06 11.28
C ALA A 12 -8.91 12.23 12.41
N ILE A 13 -8.78 10.92 12.20
CA ILE A 13 -7.72 10.16 12.83
C ILE A 13 -6.44 10.63 12.13
N ARG A 14 -5.87 11.75 12.62
CA ARG A 14 -4.51 12.14 12.26
C ARG A 14 -3.58 11.12 12.91
N ILE A 15 -3.44 9.95 12.30
CA ILE A 15 -2.24 9.17 12.54
C ILE A 15 -1.10 10.05 12.04
N ASP A 16 -0.28 10.51 12.97
CA ASP A 16 0.97 11.13 12.62
C ASP A 16 1.85 10.03 12.01
N VAL A 17 1.78 9.92 10.67
CA VAL A 17 2.54 8.95 9.88
C VAL A 17 4.03 9.06 10.23
N TYR A 18 4.52 10.27 10.53
CA TYR A 18 5.88 10.49 10.96
C TYR A 18 6.18 9.84 12.32
N ALA A 19 5.33 10.06 13.33
CA ALA A 19 5.50 9.43 14.64
C ALA A 19 5.40 7.89 14.56
N THR A 20 4.48 7.39 13.73
CA THR A 20 4.26 5.94 13.53
C THR A 20 5.45 5.28 12.82
N LEU A 21 5.96 5.89 11.76
CA LEU A 21 7.15 5.40 11.05
C LEU A 21 8.38 5.43 11.96
N ARG A 22 8.55 6.49 12.76
CA ARG A 22 9.66 6.59 13.72
C ARG A 22 9.58 5.53 14.81
N ASP A 23 8.40 5.22 15.33
CA ASP A 23 8.21 4.20 16.37
C ASP A 23 8.38 2.75 15.86
N LEU A 24 8.04 2.51 14.58
CA LEU A 24 8.22 1.23 13.91
C LEU A 24 9.67 0.99 13.47
N ALA A 25 10.36 2.04 13.02
CA ALA A 25 11.74 1.99 12.58
C ALA A 25 12.72 2.06 13.78
N ARG A 26 12.70 1.04 14.64
CA ARG A 26 13.71 0.88 15.71
C ARG A 26 15.12 0.65 15.20
N ASP A 27 15.24 0.20 13.95
CA ASP A 27 16.50 -0.02 13.25
C ASP A 27 16.49 0.73 11.92
N ALA A 28 17.33 1.75 11.78
CA ALA A 28 17.41 2.55 10.56
C ALA A 28 17.93 1.75 9.34
N SER A 29 18.50 0.56 9.55
CA SER A 29 18.96 -0.31 8.47
C SER A 29 17.81 -0.89 7.64
N VAL A 30 16.61 -1.04 8.23
CA VAL A 30 15.43 -1.59 7.55
C VAL A 30 14.68 -0.56 6.70
N LEU A 31 15.04 0.73 6.83
CA LEU A 31 14.40 1.81 6.09
C LEU A 31 14.96 1.92 4.68
N THR A 32 14.06 2.16 3.74
CA THR A 32 14.37 2.45 2.35
C THR A 32 15.02 3.83 2.19
N PRO A 33 15.79 4.09 1.13
CA PRO A 33 16.34 5.41 0.84
C PRO A 33 15.30 6.55 0.83
N GLN A 34 14.10 6.31 0.27
CA GLN A 34 13.02 7.30 0.26
C GLN A 34 12.50 7.63 1.67
N GLU A 35 12.34 6.61 2.54
CA GLU A 35 11.89 6.81 3.92
C GLU A 35 12.96 7.52 4.76
N LYS A 36 14.23 7.18 4.59
CA LYS A 36 15.35 7.88 5.25
C LYS A 36 15.35 9.36 4.88
N THR A 37 15.25 9.66 3.59
CA THR A 37 15.17 11.03 3.08
C THR A 37 13.98 11.79 3.70
N PHE A 38 12.82 11.15 3.80
CA PHE A 38 11.64 11.76 4.42
C PHE A 38 11.82 12.01 5.92
N ILE A 39 12.45 11.09 6.65
CA ILE A 39 12.70 11.23 8.08
C ILE A 39 13.67 12.39 8.35
N ASP A 40 14.71 12.51 7.52
CA ASP A 40 15.73 13.55 7.62
C ASP A 40 15.18 14.93 7.21
N ALA A 41 14.36 14.98 6.17
CA ALA A 41 13.81 16.22 5.60
C ALA A 41 12.34 16.05 5.15
N PRO A 42 11.37 16.13 6.08
CA PRO A 42 9.97 15.86 5.76
C PRO A 42 9.39 16.94 4.84
N ALA A 43 8.89 16.51 3.69
CA ALA A 43 8.18 17.35 2.72
C ALA A 43 6.74 16.88 2.55
N GLN A 44 5.80 17.83 2.37
CA GLN A 44 4.36 17.51 2.33
C GLN A 44 3.98 16.52 1.22
N GLY A 45 4.52 16.69 0.00
CA GLY A 45 4.26 15.74 -1.10
C GLY A 45 4.85 14.35 -0.87
N MET A 46 5.96 14.24 -0.12
CA MET A 46 6.51 12.94 0.28
C MET A 46 5.65 12.29 1.36
N ALA A 47 5.12 13.06 2.31
CA ALA A 47 4.24 12.54 3.35
C ALA A 47 2.97 11.91 2.76
N GLU A 48 2.36 12.58 1.76
CA GLU A 48 1.20 12.04 1.06
C GLU A 48 1.53 10.73 0.35
N ARG A 49 2.57 10.72 -0.50
CA ARG A 49 3.00 9.50 -1.21
C ARG A 49 3.36 8.36 -0.25
N LEU A 50 4.19 8.62 0.75
CA LEU A 50 4.64 7.59 1.69
C LEU A 50 3.53 7.10 2.62
N SER A 51 2.49 7.90 2.85
CA SER A 51 1.33 7.45 3.62
C SER A 51 0.63 6.27 2.94
N TRP A 52 0.56 6.27 1.60
CA TRP A 52 -0.09 5.22 0.82
C TRP A 52 0.65 3.87 0.86
N ARG A 53 1.94 3.82 1.26
CA ARG A 53 2.69 2.55 1.48
C ARG A 53 2.02 1.61 2.47
N VAL A 54 1.08 2.10 3.27
CA VAL A 54 0.20 1.23 4.07
C VAL A 54 -0.54 0.20 3.20
N GLU A 55 -0.96 0.55 1.99
CA GLU A 55 -1.66 -0.37 1.08
C GLU A 55 -0.72 -1.45 0.55
N ALA A 56 0.52 -1.09 0.25
CA ALA A 56 1.56 -2.06 -0.07
C ALA A 56 1.79 -3.04 1.09
N ALA A 57 1.96 -2.52 2.32
CA ALA A 57 2.13 -3.34 3.51
C ALA A 57 0.91 -4.25 3.78
N ARG A 58 -0.31 -3.74 3.59
CA ARG A 58 -1.55 -4.53 3.68
C ARG A 58 -1.58 -5.65 2.64
N THR A 59 -1.13 -5.38 1.42
CA THR A 59 -1.07 -6.36 0.33
C THR A 59 -0.10 -7.49 0.63
N LEU A 60 1.10 -7.17 1.13
CA LEU A 60 2.08 -8.17 1.57
C LEU A 60 1.57 -8.97 2.78
N ALA A 61 0.88 -8.33 3.71
CA ALA A 61 0.26 -9.03 4.85
C ALA A 61 -0.88 -9.96 4.41
N TRP A 62 -1.69 -9.56 3.43
CA TRP A 62 -2.67 -10.42 2.79
C TRP A 62 -1.99 -11.65 2.17
N ALA A 63 -0.88 -11.46 1.44
CA ALA A 63 -0.14 -12.56 0.85
C ALA A 63 0.45 -13.52 1.90
N LEU A 64 0.86 -13.01 3.07
CA LEU A 64 1.50 -13.78 4.16
C LEU A 64 0.51 -14.43 5.15
N SER A 65 -0.79 -14.24 4.98
CA SER A 65 -1.80 -14.80 5.90
C SER A 65 -3.10 -15.19 5.18
N PRO A 66 -3.37 -16.50 5.03
CA PRO A 66 -4.65 -16.99 4.51
C PRO A 66 -5.87 -16.53 5.34
N SER A 67 -5.68 -16.27 6.63
CA SER A 67 -6.77 -16.19 7.61
C SER A 67 -7.07 -14.82 8.22
N SER A 68 -6.30 -13.76 7.97
CA SER A 68 -6.43 -12.53 8.79
C SER A 68 -6.56 -11.19 8.08
N VAL A 69 -6.33 -11.08 6.77
CA VAL A 69 -6.42 -9.80 6.06
C VAL A 69 -7.29 -9.95 4.81
N SER A 70 -8.27 -9.05 4.64
CA SER A 70 -8.98 -8.84 3.39
C SER A 70 -8.62 -7.46 2.86
N LEU A 71 -8.33 -7.36 1.56
CA LEU A 71 -7.96 -6.08 0.95
C LEU A 71 -9.17 -5.21 0.59
N GLY A 72 -10.36 -5.81 0.47
CA GLY A 72 -11.54 -5.10 -0.03
C GLY A 72 -11.35 -4.49 -1.43
N PRO A 73 -12.32 -3.72 -1.91
CA PRO A 73 -12.20 -3.01 -3.19
C PRO A 73 -11.04 -2.00 -3.14
N ALA A 74 -10.43 -1.71 -4.29
CA ALA A 74 -9.40 -0.68 -4.43
C ALA A 74 -10.03 0.73 -4.50
N GLU A 75 -10.85 1.04 -3.49
CA GLU A 75 -11.72 2.21 -3.41
C GLU A 75 -11.59 2.86 -2.03
N GLY A 76 -11.91 4.16 -1.96
CA GLY A 76 -12.01 4.87 -0.69
C GLY A 76 -10.71 5.53 -0.22
N ALA A 77 -10.68 5.86 1.08
CA ALA A 77 -9.59 6.58 1.72
C ALA A 77 -8.59 5.63 2.39
N LEU A 78 -7.42 6.17 2.75
CA LEU A 78 -6.37 5.49 3.49
C LEU A 78 -6.93 4.82 4.77
N ASP A 79 -6.86 3.49 4.84
CA ASP A 79 -7.34 2.72 6.00
C ASP A 79 -6.16 2.14 6.79
N VAL A 80 -5.70 2.97 7.72
CA VAL A 80 -4.57 2.68 8.62
C VAL A 80 -4.93 1.78 9.79
N ASP A 81 -6.22 1.63 10.13
CA ASP A 81 -6.65 0.78 11.25
C ASP A 81 -6.35 -0.70 10.95
N ASN A 82 -6.31 -1.07 9.67
CA ASN A 82 -5.89 -2.40 9.22
C ASN A 82 -4.40 -2.72 9.46
N LEU A 83 -3.53 -1.73 9.69
CA LEU A 83 -2.13 -1.98 10.07
C LEU A 83 -2.01 -2.66 11.43
N VAL A 84 -3.00 -2.49 12.31
CA VAL A 84 -3.05 -3.20 13.59
C VAL A 84 -3.15 -4.71 13.36
N HIS A 85 -3.90 -5.14 12.35
CA HIS A 85 -4.00 -6.55 11.97
C HIS A 85 -2.68 -7.07 11.38
N VAL A 86 -2.00 -6.29 10.55
CA VAL A 86 -0.67 -6.61 10.02
C VAL A 86 0.36 -6.77 11.15
N ARG A 87 0.41 -5.78 12.05
CA ARG A 87 1.30 -5.82 13.22
C ARG A 87 0.99 -6.98 14.15
N LYS A 88 -0.30 -7.31 14.32
CA LYS A 88 -0.72 -8.47 15.11
C LYS A 88 -0.29 -9.78 14.43
N ALA A 89 -0.49 -9.93 13.12
CA ALA A 89 -0.06 -11.12 12.38
C ALA A 89 1.46 -11.33 12.49
N ILE A 90 2.25 -10.26 12.34
CA ILE A 90 3.72 -10.33 12.43
C ILE A 90 4.20 -10.50 13.89
N GLY A 91 3.55 -9.86 14.84
CA GLY A 91 3.98 -9.81 16.25
C GLY A 91 3.45 -10.93 17.14
N ALA A 92 2.39 -11.66 16.74
CA ALA A 92 1.73 -12.64 17.59
C ALA A 92 2.37 -14.04 17.58
N GLY A 93 3.47 -14.24 16.86
CA GLY A 93 4.08 -15.57 16.71
C GLY A 93 3.18 -16.57 15.95
N GLU A 94 2.20 -16.05 15.19
CA GLU A 94 1.42 -16.85 14.25
C GLU A 94 2.35 -17.39 13.16
N ARG A 95 2.10 -18.63 12.73
CA ARG A 95 2.87 -19.24 11.65
C ARG A 95 2.49 -18.55 10.35
N LEU A 96 3.31 -17.59 9.94
CA LEU A 96 3.19 -16.92 8.64
C LEU A 96 3.39 -17.95 7.53
N SER A 97 2.52 -17.93 6.54
CA SER A 97 2.61 -18.79 5.37
C SER A 97 2.06 -18.04 4.17
N LEU A 98 2.79 -18.07 3.06
CA LEU A 98 2.29 -17.51 1.82
C LEU A 98 0.98 -18.19 1.41
N ARG A 99 0.05 -17.39 0.90
CA ARG A 99 -1.11 -17.86 0.15
C ARG A 99 -0.66 -18.72 -1.04
N PRO A 100 -1.54 -19.60 -1.55
CA PRO A 100 -1.29 -20.31 -2.78
C PRO A 100 -0.87 -19.34 -3.89
N ALA A 101 0.15 -19.71 -4.67
CA ALA A 101 0.68 -18.85 -5.73
C ALA A 101 -0.41 -18.41 -6.72
N GLY A 102 -1.38 -19.28 -7.03
CA GLY A 102 -2.52 -18.95 -7.89
C GLY A 102 -3.34 -17.78 -7.35
N GLU A 103 -3.65 -17.72 -6.05
CA GLU A 103 -4.39 -16.58 -5.47
C GLU A 103 -3.62 -15.27 -5.61
N ILE A 104 -2.29 -15.32 -5.41
CA ILE A 104 -1.42 -14.14 -5.52
C ILE A 104 -1.38 -13.65 -6.97
N LEU A 105 -1.26 -14.57 -7.93
CA LEU A 105 -1.25 -14.25 -9.36
C LEU A 105 -2.62 -13.73 -9.83
N ASP A 106 -3.72 -14.30 -9.35
CA ASP A 106 -5.08 -13.80 -9.65
C ASP A 106 -5.26 -12.35 -9.18
N LEU A 107 -4.73 -12.02 -7.98
CA LEU A 107 -4.77 -10.66 -7.47
C LEU A 107 -3.84 -9.72 -8.27
N LEU A 108 -2.67 -10.20 -8.70
CA LEU A 108 -1.76 -9.43 -9.56
C LEU A 108 -2.44 -9.09 -10.89
N ASP A 109 -3.04 -10.07 -11.56
CA ASP A 109 -3.75 -9.86 -12.83
C ASP A 109 -4.91 -8.87 -12.68
N MET A 110 -5.70 -9.00 -11.61
CA MET A 110 -6.78 -8.05 -11.29
C MET A 110 -6.23 -6.63 -11.06
N THR A 111 -5.15 -6.51 -10.30
CA THR A 111 -4.54 -5.21 -9.97
C THR A 111 -3.92 -4.57 -11.21
N TRP A 112 -3.29 -5.37 -12.06
CA TRP A 112 -2.77 -4.94 -13.36
C TRP A 112 -3.89 -4.35 -14.22
N TRP A 113 -5.03 -5.05 -14.33
CA TRP A 113 -6.20 -4.56 -15.06
C TRP A 113 -6.77 -3.27 -14.47
N GLN A 114 -6.87 -3.16 -13.15
CA GLN A 114 -7.31 -1.94 -12.46
C GLN A 114 -6.37 -0.78 -12.77
N HIS A 115 -5.06 -1.00 -12.74
CA HIS A 115 -4.06 0.03 -12.99
C HIS A 115 -4.14 0.49 -14.45
N TRP A 116 -4.17 -0.45 -15.41
CA TRP A 116 -4.38 -0.12 -16.82
C TRP A 116 -5.65 0.71 -17.03
N THR A 117 -6.77 0.25 -16.47
CA THR A 117 -8.08 0.93 -16.58
C THR A 117 -8.02 2.34 -16.01
N THR A 118 -7.34 2.51 -14.86
CA THR A 118 -7.16 3.82 -14.22
C THR A 118 -6.36 4.78 -15.09
N ARG A 119 -5.32 4.30 -15.77
CA ARG A 119 -4.56 5.09 -16.75
C ARG A 119 -5.41 5.46 -17.97
N GLN A 120 -6.16 4.52 -18.53
CA GLN A 120 -7.02 4.79 -19.69
C GLN A 120 -8.15 5.78 -19.39
N ALA A 121 -8.73 5.70 -18.19
CA ALA A 121 -9.83 6.56 -17.76
C ALA A 121 -9.39 7.97 -17.31
N GLY A 122 -8.10 8.29 -17.32
CA GLY A 122 -7.59 9.56 -16.80
C GLY A 122 -7.73 9.70 -15.28
N GLY A 123 -7.67 8.59 -14.54
CA GLY A 123 -7.55 8.56 -13.08
C GLY A 123 -8.85 8.63 -12.26
N ALA A 124 -9.89 9.35 -12.72
CA ALA A 124 -11.07 9.61 -11.88
C ALA A 124 -12.36 8.88 -12.32
N ALA A 125 -12.45 8.40 -13.56
CA ALA A 125 -13.71 7.90 -14.13
C ALA A 125 -13.94 6.38 -14.00
N CYS A 126 -12.97 5.62 -13.47
CA CYS A 126 -13.01 4.16 -13.46
C CYS A 126 -13.49 3.53 -12.14
N GLY A 127 -13.77 4.33 -11.11
CA GLY A 127 -14.23 3.83 -9.82
C GLY A 127 -13.15 3.15 -8.97
N PHE A 128 -11.86 3.37 -9.27
CA PHE A 128 -10.73 2.90 -8.45
C PHE A 128 -9.93 4.09 -7.92
N SER A 129 -9.30 3.95 -6.76
CA SER A 129 -8.32 4.91 -6.27
C SER A 129 -6.95 4.65 -6.93
N PRO A 130 -6.40 5.60 -7.70
CA PRO A 130 -5.10 5.41 -8.35
C PRO A 130 -3.97 5.10 -7.37
N ASP A 131 -3.98 5.74 -6.20
CA ASP A 131 -2.95 5.55 -5.18
C ASP A 131 -3.00 4.15 -4.57
N ILE A 132 -4.21 3.64 -4.28
CA ILE A 132 -4.38 2.27 -3.75
C ILE A 132 -3.91 1.25 -4.79
N VAL A 133 -4.34 1.42 -6.04
CA VAL A 133 -4.01 0.50 -7.13
C VAL A 133 -2.50 0.47 -7.40
N MET A 134 -1.85 1.63 -7.37
CA MET A 134 -0.41 1.75 -7.58
C MET A 134 0.39 1.02 -6.50
N GLU A 135 0.05 1.21 -5.22
CA GLU A 135 0.75 0.56 -4.10
C GLU A 135 0.50 -0.96 -4.03
N ARG A 136 -0.72 -1.41 -4.38
CA ARG A 136 -1.01 -2.85 -4.53
C ARG A 136 -0.18 -3.47 -5.65
N HIS A 137 -0.10 -2.79 -6.80
CA HIS A 137 0.66 -3.28 -7.95
C HIS A 137 2.16 -3.38 -7.61
N ALA A 138 2.73 -2.34 -6.99
CA ALA A 138 4.13 -2.35 -6.56
C ALA A 138 4.42 -3.51 -5.58
N ALA A 139 3.55 -3.73 -4.59
CA ALA A 139 3.71 -4.84 -3.64
C ALA A 139 3.69 -6.21 -4.32
N LEU A 140 2.77 -6.43 -5.27
CA LEU A 140 2.63 -7.71 -5.97
C LEU A 140 3.78 -7.94 -6.97
N ASN A 141 4.25 -6.90 -7.66
CA ASN A 141 5.41 -7.00 -8.54
C ASN A 141 6.69 -7.29 -7.74
N TRP A 142 6.87 -6.63 -6.60
CA TRP A 142 7.98 -6.93 -5.70
C TRP A 142 7.94 -8.39 -5.21
N LEU A 143 6.77 -8.87 -4.79
CA LEU A 143 6.60 -10.22 -4.26
C LEU A 143 6.84 -11.30 -5.33
N THR A 144 6.40 -11.06 -6.55
CA THR A 144 6.46 -12.04 -7.65
C THR A 144 7.70 -11.90 -8.53
N GLY A 145 8.39 -10.76 -8.47
CA GLY A 145 9.45 -10.38 -9.41
C GLY A 145 8.93 -10.08 -10.82
N PHE A 146 7.63 -9.84 -11.00
CA PHE A 146 7.05 -9.62 -12.32
C PHE A 146 7.64 -8.39 -13.00
N ASP A 147 8.21 -8.59 -14.20
CA ASP A 147 8.86 -7.57 -15.04
C ASP A 147 9.91 -6.70 -14.32
N ASN A 148 10.49 -7.23 -13.25
CA ASN A 148 11.55 -6.59 -12.48
C ASN A 148 12.75 -7.55 -12.40
N MET A 149 13.96 -6.98 -12.32
CA MET A 149 15.16 -7.80 -12.15
C MET A 149 15.15 -8.51 -10.79
N PRO A 150 15.79 -9.69 -10.66
CA PRO A 150 16.06 -10.27 -9.36
C PRO A 150 16.73 -9.24 -8.45
N ASP A 151 16.34 -9.22 -7.17
CA ASP A 151 16.87 -8.32 -6.14
C ASP A 151 16.62 -6.81 -6.38
N THR A 152 15.67 -6.45 -7.25
CA THR A 152 15.23 -5.04 -7.41
C THR A 152 14.81 -4.46 -6.06
N ALA A 153 15.37 -3.31 -5.70
CA ALA A 153 15.08 -2.67 -4.43
C ALA A 153 13.62 -2.19 -4.39
N TRP A 154 13.01 -2.18 -3.19
CA TRP A 154 11.62 -1.76 -2.99
C TRP A 154 11.29 -0.40 -3.64
N ASP A 155 12.18 0.57 -3.49
CA ASP A 155 12.02 1.94 -4.01
C ASP A 155 12.11 2.03 -5.55
N GLU A 156 12.55 0.95 -6.21
CA GLU A 156 12.84 0.87 -7.64
C GLU A 156 11.85 -0.03 -8.39
N ILE A 157 10.88 -0.61 -7.69
CA ILE A 157 9.90 -1.52 -8.30
C ILE A 157 9.03 -0.78 -9.31
N ASP A 158 9.00 -1.31 -10.53
CA ASP A 158 8.19 -0.79 -11.61
C ASP A 158 6.81 -1.46 -11.67
N THR A 159 5.83 -0.74 -12.21
CA THR A 159 4.43 -1.15 -12.40
C THR A 159 3.97 -0.90 -13.85
N PRO A 160 4.54 -1.65 -14.81
CA PRO A 160 4.19 -1.48 -16.22
C PRO A 160 2.71 -1.85 -16.46
N THR A 161 1.96 -0.91 -17.03
CA THR A 161 0.57 -1.06 -17.52
C THR A 161 0.34 -0.19 -18.74
#